data_AF-A0A1M5XM82-F1
#
_entry.id   AF-A0A1M5XM82-F1
#
_cell.length_a   1.000
_cell.length_b   1.000
_cell.length_c   1.000
_cell.angle_alpha   90.00
_cell.angle_beta   90.00
_cell.angle_gamma   90.00
#
_symmetry.space_group_name_H-M   'P 1'
#
loop_
_entity.id
_entity.type
_entity.pdbx_description
1 polymer ?
#
loop_
_entity_poly.entity_id
_entity_poly.type
_entity_poly.pdbx_seq_one_letter_code
_entity_poly.pdbx_strand_id
1 'polypeptide(L)'
;MPQNSFVDEVIEGTLNYKGKNYTRCLRKYSWGDTDTLFSRVDERGTLYSLDSKSRQETVDIPGELKIDHTWVSSDGAWRYEIKSLSGTLTTPNDRFENCLVIKAEQLTGRDKEKLQVYYNYYAKGIGYVGSKLEKGLMAYLEKWELK
;
A
#
# COMPACT_ATOMS: atom_id res chain seq x y z
N MET A 1 16.37 17.98 0.23
CA MET A 1 15.09 17.37 0.64
C MET A 1 14.94 16.06 -0.13
N PRO A 2 14.55 14.97 0.54
CA PRO A 2 14.30 13.70 -0.14
C PRO A 2 13.19 13.88 -1.20
N GLN A 3 13.53 13.64 -2.46
CA GLN A 3 12.53 13.62 -3.53
C GLN A 3 11.76 12.30 -3.46
N ASN A 4 10.45 12.38 -3.67
CA ASN A 4 9.55 11.24 -3.72
C ASN A 4 9.52 10.38 -2.43
N SER A 5 9.47 11.02 -1.27
CA SER A 5 9.33 10.31 0.01
C SER A 5 7.97 10.59 0.65
N PHE A 6 7.62 9.80 1.66
CA PHE A 6 6.44 10.04 2.47
C PHE A 6 6.65 9.68 3.94
N VAL A 7 5.84 10.32 4.79
CA VAL A 7 5.71 10.01 6.22
C VAL A 7 4.32 9.46 6.48
N ASP A 8 4.26 8.35 7.20
CA ASP A 8 3.00 7.76 7.64
C ASP A 8 2.79 8.02 9.14
N GLU A 9 1.68 8.66 9.46
CA GLU A 9 1.21 8.87 10.82
C GLU A 9 -0.03 7.99 11.05
N VAL A 10 0.14 6.92 11.84
CA VAL A 10 -0.96 6.03 12.22
C VAL A 10 -1.69 6.64 13.41
N ILE A 11 -3.00 6.83 13.24
CA ILE A 11 -3.86 7.41 14.27
C ILE A 11 -4.75 6.30 14.81
N GLU A 12 -4.64 5.97 16.10
CA GLU A 12 -5.50 4.95 16.72
C GLU A 12 -6.96 5.44 16.90
N GLY A 13 -7.95 4.54 16.69
CA GLY A 13 -9.36 4.75 17.07
C GLY A 13 -10.36 5.20 15.97
N THR A 14 -10.28 4.70 14.75
CA THR A 14 -10.53 5.56 13.57
C THR A 14 -11.44 5.01 12.46
N LEU A 15 -12.72 5.38 12.50
CA LEU A 15 -13.78 5.07 11.52
C LEU A 15 -14.42 3.69 11.70
N ASN A 16 -15.68 3.72 12.15
CA ASN A 16 -16.60 2.61 11.98
C ASN A 16 -17.36 2.80 10.67
N TYR A 17 -17.30 1.81 9.79
CA TYR A 17 -18.07 1.81 8.54
C TYR A 17 -18.66 0.42 8.30
N LYS A 18 -19.99 0.36 8.17
CA LYS A 18 -20.75 -0.90 8.00
C LYS A 18 -20.41 -1.95 9.07
N GLY A 19 -20.25 -1.53 10.32
CA GLY A 19 -19.94 -2.42 11.45
C GLY A 19 -18.49 -2.90 11.52
N LYS A 20 -17.61 -2.39 10.65
CA LYS A 20 -16.17 -2.71 10.64
C LYS A 20 -15.37 -1.51 11.11
N ASN A 21 -14.36 -1.75 11.94
CA ASN A 21 -13.45 -0.72 12.43
C ASN A 21 -12.19 -0.69 11.56
N TYR A 22 -11.77 0.51 11.20
CA TYR A 22 -10.57 0.73 10.40
C TYR A 22 -9.53 1.49 11.23
N THR A 23 -8.27 1.31 10.84
CA THR A 23 -7.15 2.15 11.22
C THR A 23 -6.98 3.22 10.16
N ARG A 24 -6.86 4.48 10.58
CA ARG A 24 -6.61 5.62 9.72
C ARG A 24 -5.14 5.95 9.75
N CYS A 25 -4.53 6.00 8.57
CA CYS A 25 -3.15 6.44 8.38
C CYS A 25 -3.16 7.71 7.55
N LEU A 26 -2.55 8.77 8.07
CA LEU A 26 -2.33 10.01 7.33
C LEU A 26 -0.96 9.91 6.64
N ARG A 27 -0.95 9.89 5.30
CA ARG A 27 0.26 9.88 4.51
C ARG A 27 0.57 11.28 4.00
N LYS A 28 1.73 11.81 4.36
CA LYS A 28 2.21 13.13 3.90
C LYS A 28 3.37 12.92 2.94
N TYR A 29 3.22 13.42 1.72
CA TYR A 29 4.24 13.28 0.68
C TYR A 29 5.19 14.49 0.67
N SER A 30 6.44 14.24 0.32
CA SER A 30 7.48 15.28 0.30
C SER A 30 7.24 16.39 -0.74
N TRP A 31 6.32 16.17 -1.68
CA TRP A 31 5.90 17.16 -2.68
C TRP A 31 4.65 17.94 -2.28
N GLY A 32 4.16 17.79 -1.05
CA GLY A 32 3.10 18.61 -0.46
C GLY A 32 1.70 17.98 -0.46
N ASP A 33 1.49 16.87 -1.17
CA ASP A 33 0.22 16.15 -1.14
C ASP A 33 0.02 15.40 0.18
N THR A 34 -1.24 15.15 0.53
CA THR A 34 -1.62 14.36 1.70
C THR A 34 -2.76 13.42 1.33
N ASP A 35 -2.69 12.18 1.81
CA ASP A 35 -3.74 11.19 1.63
C ASP A 35 -4.16 10.56 2.97
N THR A 36 -5.41 10.13 3.06
CA THR A 36 -5.94 9.45 4.24
C THR A 36 -6.33 8.02 3.87
N LEU A 37 -5.56 7.07 4.38
CA LEU A 37 -5.74 5.65 4.15
C LEU A 37 -6.57 5.05 5.28
N PHE A 38 -7.54 4.21 4.94
CA PHE A 38 -8.33 3.46 5.91
C PHE A 38 -8.11 1.98 5.66
N SER A 39 -7.56 1.27 6.63
CA SER A 39 -7.24 -0.15 6.49
C SER A 39 -7.69 -0.96 7.69
N ARG A 40 -7.92 -2.25 7.50
CA ARG A 40 -8.18 -3.19 8.60
C ARG A 40 -7.65 -4.56 8.25
N VAL A 41 -7.33 -5.34 9.27
CA VAL A 41 -6.95 -6.74 9.11
C VAL A 41 -8.09 -7.61 9.66
N ASP A 42 -8.47 -8.65 8.92
CA ASP A 42 -9.43 -9.63 9.43
C ASP A 42 -8.77 -10.75 10.25
N GLU A 43 -9.57 -11.66 10.79
CA GLU A 43 -9.11 -12.81 11.58
C GLU A 43 -8.19 -13.79 10.80
N ARG A 44 -8.20 -13.72 9.47
CA ARG A 44 -7.37 -14.56 8.59
C ARG A 44 -6.07 -13.87 8.19
N GLY A 45 -5.83 -12.64 8.67
CA GLY A 45 -4.66 -11.85 8.32
C GLY A 45 -4.78 -11.11 6.99
N THR A 46 -5.96 -11.07 6.37
CA THR A 46 -6.18 -10.32 5.12
C THR A 46 -6.26 -8.83 5.43
N LEU A 47 -5.38 -8.05 4.81
CA LEU A 47 -5.42 -6.60 4.85
C LEU A 47 -6.41 -6.08 3.81
N TYR A 48 -7.37 -5.30 4.27
CA TYR A 48 -8.31 -4.57 3.44
C TYR A 48 -8.03 -3.08 3.51
N SER A 49 -8.18 -2.38 2.38
CA SER A 49 -8.33 -0.93 2.33
C SER A 49 -9.77 -0.56 1.98
N LEU A 50 -10.25 0.54 2.55
CA LEU A 50 -11.52 1.16 2.15
C LEU A 50 -11.22 2.28 1.15
N ASP A 51 -11.59 2.07 -0.11
CA ASP A 51 -11.42 3.06 -1.16
C ASP A 51 -12.36 4.25 -0.89
N SER A 52 -11.77 5.44 -0.79
CA SER A 52 -12.50 6.65 -0.42
C SER A 52 -13.47 7.13 -1.50
N LYS A 53 -13.21 6.83 -2.79
CA LYS A 53 -14.02 7.23 -3.93
C LYS A 53 -15.26 6.33 -4.08
N SER A 54 -15.05 5.02 -4.09
CA SER A 54 -16.10 4.00 -4.32
C SER A 54 -16.79 3.56 -3.03
N ARG A 55 -16.20 3.82 -1.86
CA ARG A 55 -16.66 3.35 -0.55
C ARG A 55 -16.77 1.82 -0.47
N GLN A 56 -15.97 1.13 -1.27
CA GLN A 56 -15.85 -0.31 -1.29
C GLN A 56 -14.54 -0.76 -0.66
N GLU A 57 -14.58 -1.92 -0.02
CA GLU A 57 -13.36 -2.54 0.48
C GLU A 57 -12.69 -3.33 -0.62
N THR A 58 -11.37 -3.14 -0.75
CA THR A 58 -10.51 -3.92 -1.61
C THR A 58 -9.47 -4.65 -0.77
N VAL A 59 -9.09 -5.85 -1.19
CA VAL A 59 -7.96 -6.57 -0.60
C VAL A 59 -6.68 -5.83 -0.99
N ASP A 60 -5.89 -5.43 -0.01
CA ASP A 60 -4.54 -4.88 -0.22
C ASP A 60 -3.48 -5.98 -0.10
N ILE A 61 -3.63 -6.90 0.85
CA ILE A 61 -2.74 -8.06 1.05
C ILE A 61 -3.60 -9.27 1.43
N PRO A 62 -3.54 -10.39 0.70
CA PRO A 62 -4.28 -11.60 1.07
C PRO A 62 -3.69 -12.22 2.34
N GLY A 63 -4.54 -12.83 3.19
CA GLY A 63 -4.09 -13.47 4.42
C GLY A 63 -3.18 -14.68 4.21
N GLU A 64 -3.34 -15.38 3.08
CA GLU A 64 -2.42 -16.42 2.64
C GLU A 64 -1.49 -15.88 1.54
N LEU A 65 -0.20 -15.79 1.85
CA LEU A 65 0.80 -15.25 0.94
C LEU A 65 1.38 -16.36 0.05
N LYS A 66 1.05 -16.32 -1.24
CA LYS A 66 1.55 -17.24 -2.25
C LYS A 66 2.05 -16.50 -3.48
N ILE A 67 3.25 -16.83 -3.94
CA ILE A 67 3.83 -16.25 -5.16
C ILE A 67 2.91 -16.53 -6.36
N ASP A 68 2.77 -15.54 -7.23
CA ASP A 68 1.88 -15.48 -8.39
C ASP A 68 0.38 -15.56 -8.05
N HIS A 69 0.00 -15.49 -6.77
CA HIS A 69 -1.39 -15.27 -6.39
C HIS A 69 -1.85 -13.89 -6.87
N THR A 70 -3.01 -13.84 -7.51
CA THR A 70 -3.58 -12.61 -8.07
C THR A 70 -5.00 -12.36 -7.58
N TRP A 71 -5.34 -11.09 -7.42
CA TRP A 71 -6.70 -10.63 -7.18
C TRP A 71 -6.94 -9.32 -7.90
N VAL A 72 -8.21 -8.91 -7.95
CA VAL A 72 -8.64 -7.66 -8.59
C VAL A 72 -9.29 -6.79 -7.52
N SER A 73 -9.12 -5.47 -7.62
CA SER A 73 -9.83 -4.53 -6.77
C SER A 73 -11.34 -4.71 -6.90
N SER A 74 -12.08 -4.33 -5.86
CA SER A 74 -13.54 -4.56 -5.80
C SER A 74 -14.31 -3.90 -6.94
N ASP A 75 -13.75 -2.82 -7.49
CA ASP A 75 -14.30 -2.06 -8.61
C ASP A 75 -13.74 -2.48 -9.98
N GLY A 76 -12.88 -3.49 -10.04
CA GLY A 76 -12.30 -3.99 -11.28
C GLY A 76 -11.18 -3.12 -11.88
N ALA A 77 -10.78 -2.03 -11.21
CA ALA A 77 -9.84 -1.07 -11.79
C ALA A 77 -8.37 -1.51 -11.73
N TRP A 78 -7.99 -2.33 -10.75
CA TRP A 78 -6.62 -2.75 -10.50
C TRP A 78 -6.50 -4.26 -10.38
N ARG A 79 -5.46 -4.83 -10.98
CA ARG A 79 -4.99 -6.19 -10.73
C ARG A 79 -3.77 -6.14 -9.83
N TYR A 80 -3.73 -7.06 -8.88
CA TYR A 80 -2.61 -7.25 -7.98
C TYR A 80 -2.04 -8.66 -8.11
N GLU A 81 -0.73 -8.79 -7.90
CA GLU A 81 -0.02 -10.06 -8.00
C GLU A 81 1.13 -10.10 -7.00
N ILE A 82 1.21 -11.16 -6.18
CA ILE A 82 2.39 -11.37 -5.32
C ILE A 82 3.56 -11.82 -6.20
N LYS A 83 4.61 -11.00 -6.28
CA LYS A 83 5.82 -11.33 -7.06
C LYS A 83 6.95 -11.90 -6.23
N SER A 84 7.02 -11.55 -4.94
CA SER A 84 8.07 -12.08 -4.06
C SER A 84 7.64 -11.98 -2.59
N LEU A 85 8.15 -12.91 -1.78
CA LEU A 85 8.04 -12.89 -0.31
C LEU A 85 9.37 -12.50 0.37
N SER A 86 10.42 -12.26 -0.41
CA SER A 86 11.78 -11.97 0.06
C SER A 86 12.43 -10.84 -0.75
N GLY A 87 11.63 -9.88 -1.20
CA GLY A 87 12.12 -8.71 -1.95
C GLY A 87 13.00 -7.80 -1.11
N THR A 88 13.79 -6.98 -1.78
CA THR A 88 14.61 -5.95 -1.12
C THR A 88 14.30 -4.57 -1.71
N LEU A 89 14.03 -3.61 -0.83
CA LEU A 89 13.86 -2.20 -1.17
C LEU A 89 14.99 -1.38 -0.54
N THR A 90 15.96 -0.97 -1.34
CA THR A 90 16.92 0.07 -0.96
C THR A 90 16.31 1.44 -1.24
N THR A 91 16.33 2.30 -0.23
CA THR A 91 15.92 3.70 -0.29
C THR A 91 17.13 4.58 0.08
N PRO A 92 17.07 5.90 -0.11
CA PRO A 92 18.14 6.80 0.34
C PRO A 92 18.44 6.72 1.83
N ASN A 93 17.44 6.41 2.67
CA ASN A 93 17.58 6.47 4.13
C ASN A 93 17.66 5.08 4.78
N ASP A 94 17.25 4.01 4.10
CA ASP A 94 17.15 2.67 4.68
C ASP A 94 17.25 1.56 3.62
N ARG A 95 17.40 0.32 4.07
CA ARG A 95 17.32 -0.89 3.26
C ARG A 95 16.38 -1.89 3.93
N PHE A 96 15.23 -2.09 3.31
CA PHE A 96 14.25 -3.07 3.75
C PHE A 96 14.50 -4.42 3.08
N GLU A 97 14.73 -5.45 3.90
CA GLU A 97 14.91 -6.84 3.46
C GLU A 97 13.68 -7.68 3.79
N ASN A 98 13.55 -8.83 3.13
CA ASN A 98 12.43 -9.75 3.31
C ASN A 98 11.05 -9.09 3.09
N CYS A 99 10.97 -8.18 2.13
CA CYS A 99 9.73 -7.51 1.78
C CYS A 99 8.79 -8.42 0.98
N LEU A 100 7.50 -8.34 1.30
CA LEU A 100 6.46 -8.75 0.38
C LEU A 100 6.43 -7.76 -0.79
N VAL A 101 6.47 -8.29 -2.02
CA VAL A 101 6.40 -7.48 -3.25
C VAL A 101 5.10 -7.80 -3.97
N ILE A 102 4.26 -6.78 -4.14
CA ILE A 102 3.00 -6.88 -4.87
C ILE A 102 3.09 -5.99 -6.10
N LYS A 103 2.94 -6.57 -7.29
CA LYS A 103 2.74 -5.81 -8.54
C LYS A 103 1.31 -5.29 -8.55
N ALA A 104 1.14 -4.01 -8.85
CA ALA A 104 -0.15 -3.37 -9.11
C ALA A 104 -0.20 -2.94 -10.58
N GLU A 105 -1.28 -3.30 -11.27
CA GLU A 105 -1.49 -3.02 -12.70
C GLU A 105 -2.91 -2.47 -12.93
N GLN A 106 -3.03 -1.33 -13.60
CA GLN A 106 -4.33 -0.79 -13.99
C GLN A 106 -4.97 -1.66 -15.07
N LEU A 107 -6.23 -2.04 -14.88
CA LEU A 107 -7.04 -2.72 -15.89
C LEU A 107 -7.94 -1.75 -16.65
N THR A 108 -8.20 -0.57 -16.07
CA THR A 108 -9.08 0.45 -16.64
C THR A 108 -8.45 1.83 -16.51
N GLY A 109 -9.01 2.83 -17.19
CA GLY A 109 -8.58 4.23 -17.09
C GLY A 109 -9.13 5.00 -15.88
N ARG A 110 -9.61 4.31 -14.81
CA ARG A 110 -10.20 4.94 -13.61
C ARG A 110 -9.23 5.93 -12.96
N ASP A 111 -7.96 5.55 -12.84
CA ASP A 111 -6.89 6.36 -12.27
C ASP A 111 -5.80 6.62 -13.33
N LYS A 112 -6.22 7.10 -14.51
CA LYS A 112 -5.33 7.39 -15.66
C LYS A 112 -4.20 8.38 -15.36
N GLU A 113 -4.31 9.14 -14.27
CA GLU A 113 -3.28 10.02 -13.74
C GLU A 113 -2.15 9.27 -13.02
N LYS A 114 -2.41 8.03 -12.59
CA LYS A 114 -1.43 7.15 -11.95
C LYS A 114 -0.69 6.31 -12.98
N LEU A 115 0.43 5.74 -12.55
CA LEU A 115 1.24 4.84 -13.37
C LEU A 115 0.47 3.55 -13.70
N GLN A 116 0.67 3.03 -14.91
CA GLN A 116 0.01 1.82 -15.40
C GLN A 116 0.42 0.57 -14.60
N VAL A 117 1.71 0.44 -14.26
CA VAL A 117 2.27 -0.68 -13.52
C VAL A 117 3.34 -0.19 -12.54
N TYR A 118 3.31 -0.69 -11.31
CA TYR A 118 4.37 -0.49 -10.32
C TYR A 118 4.39 -1.65 -9.31
N TYR A 119 5.45 -1.72 -8.51
CA TYR A 119 5.67 -2.78 -7.53
C TYR A 119 5.72 -2.17 -6.13
N ASN A 120 4.75 -2.52 -5.29
CA ASN A 120 4.68 -2.12 -3.89
C ASN A 120 5.48 -3.08 -3.02
N TYR A 121 6.19 -2.53 -2.03
CA TYR A 121 7.01 -3.26 -1.09
C TYR A 121 6.44 -3.08 0.31
N TYR A 122 6.28 -4.18 1.03
CA TYR A 122 5.78 -4.20 2.40
C TYR A 122 6.77 -4.91 3.31
N ALA A 123 7.17 -4.27 4.40
CA ALA A 123 8.03 -4.82 5.43
C ALA A 123 7.20 -5.29 6.63
N LYS A 124 7.55 -6.45 7.19
CA LYS A 124 6.87 -6.99 8.38
C LYS A 124 7.01 -6.03 9.56
N GLY A 125 5.89 -5.75 10.24
CA GLY A 125 5.85 -4.85 11.40
C GLY A 125 5.77 -3.36 11.06
N ILE A 126 5.98 -2.97 9.80
CA ILE A 126 5.87 -1.58 9.33
C ILE A 126 4.68 -1.42 8.37
N GLY A 127 4.50 -2.38 7.46
CA GLY A 127 3.54 -2.28 6.36
C GLY A 127 4.21 -1.74 5.10
N TYR A 128 3.54 -0.88 4.36
CA TYR A 128 4.03 -0.35 3.09
C TYR A 128 5.25 0.55 3.28
N VAL A 129 6.37 0.21 2.63
CA VAL A 129 7.66 0.93 2.75
C VAL A 129 8.07 1.66 1.47
N GLY A 130 7.34 1.45 0.37
CA GLY A 130 7.56 2.18 -0.88
C GLY A 130 7.18 1.38 -2.12
N SER A 131 7.41 1.99 -3.28
CA SER A 131 7.20 1.36 -4.58
C SER A 131 8.32 1.63 -5.55
N LYS A 132 8.46 0.71 -6.51
CA LYS A 132 9.36 0.83 -7.65
C LYS A 132 8.61 0.72 -8.97
N LEU A 133 9.15 1.41 -9.97
CA LEU A 133 9.01 1.07 -11.38
C LEU A 133 10.13 0.08 -11.76
N GLU A 134 10.03 -0.55 -12.92
CA GLU A 134 11.11 -1.43 -13.42
C GLU A 134 12.49 -0.75 -13.40
N LYS A 135 12.53 0.58 -13.65
CA LYS A 135 13.76 1.35 -13.79
C LYS A 135 14.06 2.31 -12.63
N GLY A 136 13.34 2.24 -11.50
CA GLY A 136 13.67 3.14 -10.39
C GLY A 136 12.70 3.17 -9.22
N LEU A 137 13.14 3.84 -8.16
CA LEU A 137 12.34 4.11 -6.97
C LEU A 137 11.28 5.17 -7.29
N MET A 138 10.02 4.86 -7.01
CA MET A 138 8.89 5.75 -7.26
C MET A 138 8.55 6.56 -6.02
N ALA A 139 8.40 5.90 -4.87
CA ALA A 139 8.15 6.53 -3.59
C ALA A 139 8.71 5.66 -2.47
N TYR A 140 9.09 6.23 -1.34
CA TYR A 140 9.57 5.47 -0.19
C TYR A 140 9.21 6.10 1.16
N LEU A 141 9.09 5.25 2.16
CA LEU A 141 8.86 5.63 3.54
C LEU A 141 10.12 6.29 4.10
N GLU A 142 10.01 7.56 4.47
CA GLU A 142 11.06 8.27 5.21
C GLU A 142 10.93 8.00 6.71
N LYS A 143 9.69 8.00 7.22
CA LYS A 143 9.41 7.83 8.64
C LYS A 143 8.02 7.26 8.87
N TRP A 144 7.90 6.39 9.87
CA TRP A 144 6.64 5.86 10.37
C TRP A 144 6.48 6.23 11.85
N GLU A 145 5.34 6.82 12.20
CA GLU A 145 5.03 7.26 13.57
C GLU A 145 3.68 6.69 14.02
N LEU A 146 3.65 6.14 15.24
CA LEU A 146 2.42 5.81 15.95
C LEU A 146 2.03 6.98 16.85
N LYS A 147 0.80 7.47 16.73
CA LYS A 147 0.27 8.58 17.54
C LYS A 147 -0.86 8.14 18.46
#